data_AF-A0A3S0C6C8-F1
#
_entry.id   AF-A0A3S0C6C8-F1
#
_cell.length_a   1.000
_cell.length_b   1.000
_cell.length_c   1.000
_cell.angle_alpha   90.00
_cell.angle_beta   90.00
_cell.angle_gamma   90.00
#
_symmetry.space_group_name_H-M   'P 1'
#
loop_
_entity.id
_entity.type
_entity.pdbx_description
1 polymer ?
#
loop_
_entity_poly.entity_id
_entity_poly.type
_entity_poly.pdbx_seq_one_letter_code
_entity_poly.pdbx_strand_id
1 'polypeptide(L)' 'VAFFNGRRIVLADTDIPSIARGQLNELKNQLKSAAASSSDRLTKFHLNDLVARIENAMNPK' A
#
# COMPACT_ATOMS: atom_id res chain seq x y z
N VAL A 1 19.01 -5.75 -2.85
CA VAL A 1 19.57 -6.07 -1.52
C VAL A 1 19.16 -4.96 -0.58
N ALA A 2 18.58 -5.30 0.58
CA ALA A 2 18.16 -4.31 1.57
C ALA A 2 18.97 -4.47 2.87
N PHE A 3 18.98 -3.45 3.71
CA PHE A 3 19.58 -3.51 5.05
C PHE A 3 18.46 -3.43 6.09
N PHE A 4 18.43 -4.38 7.03
CA PHE A 4 17.49 -4.41 8.14
C PHE A 4 18.27 -4.60 9.44
N ASN A 5 18.14 -3.66 10.39
CA ASN A 5 18.94 -3.62 11.63
C ASN A 5 20.45 -3.83 11.40
N GLY A 6 21.02 -3.17 10.38
CA GLY A 6 22.45 -3.27 10.05
C GLY A 6 22.86 -4.59 9.38
N ARG A 7 21.95 -5.54 9.16
CA ARG A 7 22.20 -6.78 8.44
C ARG A 7 21.76 -6.68 6.98
N ARG A 8 22.60 -7.18 6.09
CA ARG A 8 22.29 -7.32 4.67
C ARG A 8 21.29 -8.47 4.48
N ILE A 9 20.15 -8.18 3.86
CA ILE A 9 19.11 -9.16 3.51
C ILE A 9 18.88 -9.18 2.00
N VAL A 10 18.62 -10.38 1.48
CA VAL A 10 18.17 -10.59 0.11
C VAL A 10 16.65 -10.72 0.16
N LEU A 11 15.93 -9.70 -0.31
CA LEU A 11 14.47 -9.65 -0.20
C LEU A 11 13.77 -10.84 -0.88
N ALA A 12 14.37 -11.38 -1.95
CA ALA A 12 13.83 -12.53 -2.69
C ALA A 12 13.81 -13.82 -1.85
N ASP A 13 14.68 -13.92 -0.84
CA ASP A 13 14.78 -15.08 0.05
C ASP A 13 13.89 -14.91 1.30
N THR A 14 13.03 -13.89 1.31
CA THR A 14 12.16 -13.55 2.44
C THR A 14 10.72 -13.39 1.99
N ASP A 15 9.77 -13.68 2.88
CA ASP A 15 8.34 -13.43 2.63
C ASP A 15 7.94 -11.95 2.83
N ILE A 16 8.90 -11.08 3.17
CA ILE A 16 8.65 -9.65 3.44
C ILE A 16 7.92 -8.97 2.27
N PRO A 17 8.31 -9.15 0.99
CA PRO A 17 7.61 -8.51 -0.13
C PRO A 17 6.16 -8.99 -0.27
N SER A 18 5.89 -10.26 -0.03
CA SER A 18 4.55 -10.87 -0.12
C SER A 18 3.64 -10.37 1.00
N ILE A 19 4.16 -10.32 2.24
CA ILE A 19 3.43 -9.78 3.40
C ILE A 19 3.14 -8.28 3.20
N ALA A 20 4.14 -7.50 2.78
CA ALA A 20 3.97 -6.08 2.50
C ALA A 20 2.91 -5.85 1.42
N ARG A 21 2.91 -6.63 0.34
CA ARG A 21 1.88 -6.57 -0.70
C ARG A 21 0.48 -6.93 -0.17
N GLY A 22 0.38 -7.93 0.72
CA GLY A 22 -0.88 -8.28 1.40
C GLY A 22 -1.44 -7.11 2.22
N GLN A 23 -0.60 -6.52 3.07
CA GLN A 23 -0.96 -5.37 3.92
C GLN A 23 -1.39 -4.15 3.09
N LEU A 24 -0.67 -3.85 2.00
CA LEU A 24 -1.04 -2.76 1.09
C LEU A 24 -2.37 -3.01 0.39
N ASN A 25 -2.66 -4.25 0.00
CA ASN A 25 -3.95 -4.61 -0.59
C ASN A 25 -5.10 -4.46 0.42
N GLU A 26 -4.89 -4.87 1.67
CA GLU A 26 -5.88 -4.69 2.74
C GLU A 26 -6.18 -3.21 2.98
N LEU A 27 -5.15 -2.38 3.16
CA LEU A 27 -5.30 -0.93 3.36
C LEU A 27 -6.02 -0.28 2.17
N LYS A 28 -5.65 -0.64 0.93
CA LYS A 28 -6.32 -0.14 -0.28
C LYS A 28 -7.82 -0.45 -0.26
N ASN A 29 -8.21 -1.65 0.15
CA ASN A 29 -9.62 -2.06 0.19
C ASN A 29 -10.40 -1.31 1.28
N GLN A 30 -9.78 -1.06 2.44
CA GLN A 30 -10.36 -0.22 3.49
C GLN A 30 -10.59 1.21 2.98
N LEU A 31 -9.61 1.80 2.29
CA LEU A 31 -9.75 3.14 1.70
C LEU A 31 -10.84 3.21 0.63
N LYS A 32 -10.93 2.20 -0.25
CA LYS A 32 -12.00 2.11 -1.27
C LYS A 32 -13.38 2.02 -0.62
N SER A 33 -13.50 1.24 0.46
CA SER A 33 -14.75 1.11 1.22
C SER A 33 -15.14 2.43 1.91
N ALA A 34 -14.17 3.10 2.54
CA ALA A 34 -14.37 4.41 3.15
C ALA A 34 -14.76 5.49 2.13
N ALA A 35 -14.18 5.46 0.93
CA ALA A 35 -14.52 6.39 -0.15
C ALA A 35 -15.96 6.17 -0.64
N ALA A 36 -16.41 4.92 -0.71
CA ALA A 36 -17.78 4.57 -1.08
C ALA A 36 -18.81 5.05 -0.05
N SER A 37 -18.49 4.96 1.25
CA SER A 37 -19.40 5.35 2.34
C SER A 37 -19.33 6.83 2.73
N SER A 38 -18.28 7.56 2.33
CA SER A 38 -18.16 8.99 2.61
C SER A 38 -19.23 9.79 1.86
N SER A 39 -19.77 10.85 2.46
CA SER A 39 -20.68 11.79 1.79
C SER A 39 -19.96 13.06 1.35
N ASP A 40 -18.92 13.46 2.08
CA ASP A 40 -18.11 14.65 1.76
C ASP A 40 -17.25 14.44 0.53
N ARG A 41 -17.32 15.40 -0.40
CA ARG A 41 -16.64 15.32 -1.70
C ARG A 41 -15.12 15.43 -1.54
N LEU A 42 -14.64 16.30 -0.66
CA LEU A 42 -13.20 16.52 -0.47
C LEU A 42 -12.55 15.28 0.16
N THR A 43 -13.20 14.69 1.15
CA THR A 43 -12.79 13.42 1.78
C THR A 43 -12.68 12.30 0.75
N LYS A 44 -13.66 12.15 -0.16
CA LYS A 44 -13.57 11.17 -1.26
C LYS A 44 -12.35 11.39 -2.15
N PHE A 45 -12.04 12.63 -2.50
CA PHE A 45 -10.87 12.93 -3.32
C PHE A 45 -9.58 12.49 -2.64
N HIS A 46 -9.42 12.77 -1.35
CA HIS A 46 -8.24 12.34 -0.59
C HIS A 46 -8.14 10.82 -0.49
N LEU A 47 -9.25 10.12 -0.21
CA LEU A 47 -9.26 8.66 -0.13
C LEU A 47 -8.89 8.01 -1.47
N ASN A 48 -9.41 8.54 -2.58
CA ASN A 48 -9.07 8.07 -3.92
C ASN A 48 -7.61 8.36 -4.29
N ASP A 49 -7.06 9.51 -3.88
CA ASP A 49 -5.65 9.84 -4.07
C ASP A 49 -4.74 8.86 -3.30
N LEU A 50 -5.08 8.54 -2.05
CA LEU A 50 -4.34 7.54 -1.26
C LEU A 50 -4.37 6.16 -1.91
N VAL A 51 -5.51 5.74 -2.47
CA VAL A 51 -5.62 4.50 -3.25
C VAL A 51 -4.66 4.51 -4.45
N ALA A 52 -4.62 5.60 -5.21
CA ALA A 52 -3.73 5.73 -6.36
C ALA A 52 -2.24 5.68 -5.96
N ARG A 53 -1.88 6.29 -4.83
CA ARG A 53 -0.51 6.22 -4.29
C ARG A 53 -0.10 4.79 -3.94
N ILE A 54 -1.01 4.00 -3.35
CA ILE A 54 -0.75 2.59 -3.05
C ILE A 54 -0.59 1.79 -4.34
N GLU A 55 -1.45 2.00 -5.35
CA GLU A 55 -1.35 1.32 -6.65
C GLU A 55 -0.03 1.62 -7.37
N ASN A 56 0.43 2.88 -7.32
CA ASN A 56 1.73 3.28 -7.86
C ASN A 56 2.90 2.65 -7.08
N ALA A 57 2.82 2.59 -5.75
CA ALA A 57 3.86 1.98 -4.91
C ALA A 57 4.00 0.46 -5.15
N MET A 58 2.92 -0.23 -5.54
CA MET A 58 2.93 -1.66 -5.84
C MET A 58 3.44 -1.99 -7.25
N ASN A 59 3.47 -1.01 -8.15
CA ASN A 59 3.89 -1.14 -9.55
C ASN A 59 4.89 -0.03 -9.95
N PRO A 60 6.08 0.02 -9.31
CA PRO A 60 7.10 0.99 -9.68
C PRO A 60 7.60 0.70 -11.10
N LYS A 61 7.69 1.75 -11.93
CA LYS A 61 8.28 1.69 -13.27
C LYS A 61 9.79 1.85 -13.22
#